data_AF-A0A3P9ISZ0-F1
#
_entry.id   AF-A0A3P9ISZ0-F1
#
_cell.length_a   1.000
_cell.length_b   1.000
_cell.length_c   1.000
_cell.angle_alpha   90.00
_cell.angle_beta   90.00
_cell.angle_gamma   90.00
#
_symmetry.space_group_name_H-M   'P 1'
#
loop_
_entity.id
_entity.type
_entity.pdbx_description
1 polymer ?
#
loop_
_entity_poly.entity_id
_entity_poly.type
_entity_poly.pdbx_seq_one_letter_code
_entity_poly.pdbx_strand_id
1 'polypeptide(L)'
;MLMKPLITRPDDPVPLISNCISTASARTQEFLLFKDPEAKFQPSPHTLTQVFLMTYITQSINLNLTDIFNCTAMTPEQQILLGADWVWAILEKPTKNPKTQIAVQVLHLPERDGAKVSPVTAEDCSESIRMAWMESRNKNVCERMVDFCTSIGKDCYALFLFFGRMEDKENIYGVLSNNFDAAIGKSSKIDRTFIENFFKGWRHFHTPSEMIRTIFARKTDDPLTLVIKFI
;
A
#
# COMPACT_ATOMS: atom_id res chain seq x y z
N MET A 1 -19.95 32.29 -3.95
CA MET A 1 -19.89 31.05 -4.76
C MET A 1 -20.49 29.92 -3.94
N LEU A 2 -21.68 29.45 -4.31
CA LEU A 2 -22.32 28.30 -3.67
C LEU A 2 -21.62 27.03 -4.14
N MET A 3 -20.93 26.33 -3.23
CA MET A 3 -20.50 24.96 -3.49
C MET A 3 -21.75 24.10 -3.69
N LYS A 4 -21.92 23.57 -4.91
CA LYS A 4 -22.92 22.54 -5.15
C LYS A 4 -22.58 21.35 -4.25
N PRO A 5 -23.54 20.79 -3.50
CA PRO A 5 -23.33 19.53 -2.82
C PRO A 5 -22.98 18.48 -3.88
N LEU A 6 -21.84 17.83 -3.73
CA LEU A 6 -21.56 16.59 -4.45
C LEU A 6 -22.65 15.61 -4.04
N ILE A 7 -23.61 15.37 -4.94
CA ILE A 7 -24.67 14.38 -4.75
C ILE A 7 -23.97 13.03 -4.67
N THR A 8 -23.68 12.56 -3.46
CA THR A 8 -23.28 11.19 -3.17
C THR A 8 -24.46 10.30 -3.57
N ARG A 9 -24.27 9.48 -4.60
CA ARG A 9 -25.24 8.43 -4.93
C ARG A 9 -25.33 7.51 -3.70
N PRO A 10 -26.52 7.03 -3.31
CA PRO A 10 -26.67 6.11 -2.18
C PRO A 10 -25.80 4.85 -2.29
N ASP A 11 -25.45 4.47 -3.52
CA ASP A 11 -24.63 3.30 -3.86
C ASP A 11 -23.16 3.62 -4.15
N ASP A 12 -22.66 4.82 -3.86
CA ASP A 12 -21.24 5.16 -4.06
C ASP A 12 -20.38 4.55 -2.93
N PRO A 13 -19.53 3.55 -3.22
CA PRO A 13 -18.71 2.91 -2.18
C PRO A 13 -17.48 3.76 -1.80
N VAL A 14 -17.16 4.82 -2.56
CA VAL A 14 -15.93 5.61 -2.37
C VAL A 14 -15.81 6.19 -0.95
N PRO A 15 -16.83 6.84 -0.36
CA PRO A 15 -16.72 7.40 0.99
C PRO A 15 -16.50 6.32 2.06
N LEU A 16 -17.12 5.16 1.90
CA LEU A 16 -17.01 4.04 2.83
C LEU A 16 -15.61 3.42 2.79
N ILE A 17 -15.09 3.14 1.58
CA ILE A 17 -13.73 2.62 1.39
C ILE A 17 -12.70 3.63 1.93
N SER A 18 -12.86 4.92 1.58
CA SER A 18 -12.00 5.99 2.09
C SER A 18 -12.04 6.06 3.61
N ASN A 19 -13.20 5.87 4.24
CA ASN A 19 -13.34 5.88 5.69
C ASN A 19 -12.59 4.69 6.33
N CYS A 20 -12.68 3.49 5.76
CA CYS A 20 -11.89 2.33 6.24
C CYS A 20 -10.39 2.63 6.18
N ILE A 21 -9.91 3.14 5.04
CA ILE A 21 -8.49 3.48 4.86
C ILE A 21 -8.07 4.58 5.86
N SER A 22 -8.87 5.63 6.02
CA SER A 22 -8.57 6.74 6.93
C SER A 22 -8.58 6.29 8.39
N THR A 23 -9.50 5.40 8.77
CA THR A 23 -9.57 4.83 10.12
C THR A 23 -8.34 3.96 10.41
N ALA A 24 -7.94 3.11 9.45
CA ALA A 24 -6.71 2.32 9.57
C ALA A 24 -5.47 3.22 9.66
N SER A 25 -5.42 4.29 8.85
CA SER A 25 -4.32 5.25 8.85
C SER A 25 -4.22 5.99 10.19
N ALA A 26 -5.34 6.49 10.71
CA ALA A 26 -5.40 7.16 12.00
C ALA A 26 -4.97 6.23 13.14
N ARG A 27 -5.47 4.99 13.14
CA ARG A 27 -5.08 4.00 14.15
C ARG A 27 -3.60 3.70 14.10
N THR A 28 -3.00 3.54 12.93
CA THR A 28 -1.54 3.34 12.80
C THR A 28 -0.76 4.60 13.20
N GLN A 29 -1.25 5.78 12.87
CA GLN A 29 -0.63 7.05 13.27
C GLN A 29 -0.55 7.20 14.80
N GLU A 30 -1.55 6.75 15.55
CA GLU A 30 -1.49 6.77 17.02
C GLU A 30 -0.24 6.03 17.56
N PHE A 31 0.16 4.93 16.92
CA PHE A 31 1.37 4.18 17.27
C PHE A 31 2.66 4.86 16.78
N LEU A 32 2.62 5.54 15.63
CA LEU A 32 3.75 6.33 15.13
C LEU A 32 4.03 7.56 16.01
N LEU A 33 2.98 8.16 16.55
CA LEU A 33 3.03 9.31 17.48
C LEU A 33 3.41 8.91 18.90
N PHE A 34 3.21 7.63 19.26
CA PHE A 34 3.42 7.17 20.62
C PHE A 34 4.90 7.21 20.98
N LYS A 35 5.23 8.06 21.95
CA LYS A 35 6.55 8.13 22.56
C LYS A 35 6.48 7.48 23.92
N ASP A 36 7.04 6.29 24.04
CA ASP A 36 7.18 5.65 25.34
C ASP A 36 8.22 6.42 26.18
N PRO A 37 7.83 7.02 27.33
CA PRO A 37 8.77 7.69 28.23
C PRO A 37 9.90 6.77 28.71
N GLU A 38 9.64 5.47 28.82
CA GLU A 38 10.62 4.47 29.26
C GLU A 38 11.34 3.78 28.08
N ALA A 39 10.97 4.09 26.84
CA ALA A 39 11.49 3.50 25.60
C ALA A 39 11.42 1.96 25.51
N LYS A 40 10.60 1.31 26.34
CA LYS A 40 10.36 -0.14 26.38
C LYS A 40 9.39 -0.60 25.28
N PHE A 41 8.48 0.27 24.85
CA PHE A 41 7.50 0.01 23.81
C PHE A 41 7.88 0.72 22.52
N GLN A 42 8.36 -0.07 21.55
CA GLN A 42 8.60 0.38 20.19
C GLN A 42 7.97 -0.65 19.25
N PRO A 43 6.82 -0.34 18.63
CA PRO A 43 6.13 -1.30 17.76
C PRO A 43 7.03 -1.62 16.57
N SER A 44 7.21 -2.90 16.29
CA SER A 44 7.99 -3.33 15.12
C SER A 44 7.31 -2.87 13.81
N PRO A 45 8.07 -2.70 12.72
CA PRO A 45 7.51 -2.47 11.39
C PRO A 45 6.36 -3.43 11.04
N HIS A 46 6.55 -4.72 11.30
CA HIS A 46 5.52 -5.74 11.06
C HIS A 46 4.26 -5.48 11.90
N THR A 47 4.42 -5.13 13.18
CA THR A 47 3.30 -4.79 14.06
C THR A 47 2.49 -3.61 13.51
N LEU A 48 3.14 -2.55 13.03
CA LEU A 48 2.46 -1.39 12.44
C LEU A 48 1.68 -1.78 11.17
N THR A 49 2.27 -2.62 10.31
CA THR A 49 1.58 -3.17 9.13
C THR A 49 0.33 -3.95 9.55
N GLN A 50 0.42 -4.81 10.57
CA GLN A 50 -0.72 -5.58 11.07
C GLN A 50 -1.79 -4.69 11.70
N VAL A 51 -1.42 -3.65 12.44
CA VAL A 51 -2.38 -2.67 12.99
C VAL A 51 -3.20 -2.04 11.87
N PHE A 52 -2.54 -1.58 10.80
CA PHE A 52 -3.23 -0.99 9.65
C PHE A 52 -4.19 -2.00 9.01
N LEU A 53 -3.66 -3.18 8.65
CA LEU A 53 -4.39 -4.19 7.88
C LEU A 53 -5.59 -4.74 8.66
N MET A 54 -5.41 -5.09 9.93
CA MET A 54 -6.48 -5.60 10.77
C MET A 54 -7.56 -4.54 11.02
N THR A 55 -7.16 -3.29 11.27
CA THR A 55 -8.13 -2.19 11.42
C THR A 55 -8.94 -2.00 10.14
N TYR A 56 -8.28 -2.01 8.99
CA TYR A 56 -8.95 -1.90 7.69
C TYR A 56 -9.94 -3.06 7.46
N ILE A 57 -9.49 -4.31 7.66
CA ILE A 57 -10.32 -5.51 7.45
C ILE A 57 -11.55 -5.47 8.37
N THR A 58 -11.36 -5.21 9.66
CA THR A 58 -12.48 -5.13 10.61
C THR A 58 -13.49 -4.05 10.20
N GLN A 59 -13.02 -2.85 9.82
CA GLN A 59 -13.92 -1.78 9.39
C GLN A 59 -14.66 -2.12 8.09
N SER A 60 -13.98 -2.73 7.12
CA SER A 60 -14.61 -3.08 5.84
C SER A 60 -15.68 -4.17 5.99
N ILE A 61 -15.49 -5.13 6.89
CA ILE A 61 -16.50 -6.12 7.26
C ILE A 61 -17.70 -5.44 7.93
N ASN A 62 -17.47 -4.57 8.90
CA ASN A 62 -18.54 -3.86 9.61
C ASN A 62 -19.41 -3.00 8.68
N LEU A 63 -18.83 -2.49 7.59
CA LEU A 63 -19.52 -1.69 6.58
C LEU A 63 -20.03 -2.52 5.37
N ASN A 64 -19.93 -3.86 5.43
CA ASN A 64 -20.34 -4.78 4.36
C ASN A 64 -19.73 -4.47 2.98
N LEU A 65 -18.46 -4.06 2.96
CA LEU A 65 -17.76 -3.66 1.73
C LEU A 65 -17.10 -4.83 0.98
N THR A 66 -17.02 -6.00 1.59
CA THR A 66 -16.26 -7.16 1.06
C THR A 66 -16.76 -7.63 -0.31
N ASP A 67 -18.03 -7.37 -0.64
CA ASP A 67 -18.64 -7.69 -1.94
C ASP A 67 -18.36 -6.66 -3.04
N ILE A 68 -17.72 -5.54 -2.71
CA ILE A 68 -17.39 -4.45 -3.64
C ILE A 68 -15.88 -4.23 -3.70
N PHE A 69 -15.23 -4.27 -2.54
CA PHE A 69 -13.82 -3.97 -2.38
C PHE A 69 -13.21 -4.95 -1.37
N ASN A 70 -12.60 -6.00 -1.91
CA ASN A 70 -12.02 -7.08 -1.12
C ASN A 70 -10.57 -6.76 -0.70
N CYS A 71 -10.12 -7.38 0.39
CA CYS A 71 -8.76 -7.31 0.88
C CYS A 71 -8.21 -8.72 1.12
N THR A 72 -7.09 -9.03 0.48
CA THR A 72 -6.40 -10.32 0.61
C THR A 72 -5.00 -10.07 1.16
N ALA A 73 -4.78 -10.44 2.41
CA ALA A 73 -3.47 -10.41 3.05
C ALA A 73 -2.58 -11.49 2.43
N MET A 74 -1.34 -11.14 2.07
CA MET A 74 -0.39 -12.10 1.51
C MET A 74 0.24 -12.94 2.62
N THR A 75 0.42 -14.25 2.36
CA THR A 75 1.23 -15.10 3.24
C THR A 75 2.69 -14.67 3.20
N PRO A 76 3.53 -15.05 4.18
CA PRO A 76 4.95 -14.71 4.16
C PRO A 76 5.66 -15.14 2.87
N GLU A 77 5.34 -16.32 2.32
CA GLU A 77 5.85 -16.77 1.01
C GLU A 77 5.42 -15.85 -0.13
N GLN A 78 4.15 -15.44 -0.16
CA GLN A 78 3.62 -14.54 -1.18
C GLN A 78 4.23 -13.13 -1.07
N GLN A 79 4.46 -12.63 0.15
CA GLN A 79 5.16 -11.35 0.37
C GLN A 79 6.59 -11.41 -0.20
N ILE A 80 7.28 -12.53 -0.03
CA ILE A 80 8.61 -12.72 -0.60
C ILE A 80 8.54 -12.79 -2.13
N LEU A 81 7.65 -13.61 -2.70
CA LEU A 81 7.57 -13.80 -4.15
C LEU A 81 7.07 -12.56 -4.89
N LEU A 82 5.99 -11.97 -4.40
CA LEU A 82 5.26 -10.90 -5.07
C LEU A 82 5.69 -9.51 -4.62
N GLY A 83 6.33 -9.37 -3.45
CA GLY A 83 6.73 -8.08 -2.90
C GLY A 83 5.58 -7.21 -2.35
N ALA A 84 4.36 -7.74 -2.28
CA ALA A 84 3.18 -7.05 -1.75
C ALA A 84 2.79 -7.63 -0.38
N ASP A 85 2.39 -6.76 0.56
CA ASP A 85 1.88 -7.15 1.88
C ASP A 85 0.41 -7.60 1.80
N TRP A 86 -0.39 -6.94 0.96
CA TRP A 86 -1.77 -7.32 0.65
C TRP A 86 -2.17 -6.81 -0.73
N VAL A 87 -3.31 -7.31 -1.22
CA VAL A 87 -3.96 -6.80 -2.42
C VAL A 87 -5.38 -6.36 -2.06
N TRP A 88 -5.74 -5.16 -2.51
CA TRP A 88 -7.13 -4.74 -2.59
C TRP A 88 -7.70 -5.00 -3.97
N ALA A 89 -8.94 -5.47 -4.06
CA ALA A 89 -9.57 -5.78 -5.33
C ALA A 89 -10.96 -5.13 -5.41
N ILE A 90 -11.18 -4.33 -6.45
CA ILE A 90 -12.50 -3.84 -6.84
C ILE A 90 -13.20 -4.97 -7.59
N LEU A 91 -14.35 -5.41 -7.11
CA LEU A 91 -15.08 -6.53 -7.66
C LEU A 91 -16.14 -6.09 -8.68
N GLU A 92 -16.24 -6.81 -9.78
CA GLU A 92 -17.31 -6.62 -10.76
C GLU A 92 -18.60 -7.31 -10.29
N LYS A 93 -19.73 -6.63 -10.42
CA LYS A 93 -21.06 -7.24 -10.19
C LYS A 93 -21.63 -7.75 -11.52
N PRO A 94 -22.26 -8.93 -11.55
CA PRO A 94 -22.53 -9.83 -10.42
C PRO A 94 -21.47 -10.92 -10.20
N THR A 95 -20.44 -11.03 -11.04
CA THR A 95 -19.50 -12.15 -11.08
C THR A 95 -18.59 -12.25 -9.85
N LYS A 96 -18.41 -11.14 -9.12
CA LYS A 96 -17.43 -10.96 -8.03
C LYS A 96 -15.99 -11.19 -8.46
N ASN A 97 -15.71 -11.14 -9.76
CA ASN A 97 -14.35 -11.22 -10.27
C ASN A 97 -13.60 -9.90 -10.01
N PRO A 98 -12.29 -9.93 -9.68
CA PRO A 98 -11.48 -8.73 -9.59
C PRO A 98 -11.46 -8.00 -10.94
N LYS A 99 -12.02 -6.79 -10.97
CA LYS A 99 -11.94 -5.89 -12.14
C LYS A 99 -10.66 -5.09 -12.11
N THR A 100 -10.28 -4.61 -10.94
CA THR A 100 -9.10 -3.76 -10.74
C THR A 100 -8.47 -4.12 -9.41
N GLN A 101 -7.15 -4.19 -9.38
CA GLN A 101 -6.38 -4.59 -8.22
C GLN A 101 -5.41 -3.50 -7.80
N ILE A 102 -5.15 -3.41 -6.50
CA ILE A 102 -4.16 -2.52 -5.91
C ILE A 102 -3.28 -3.40 -5.03
N ALA A 103 -2.09 -3.73 -5.52
CA ALA A 103 -1.06 -4.37 -4.73
C ALA A 103 -0.45 -3.34 -3.80
N VAL A 104 -0.38 -3.63 -2.51
CA VAL A 104 0.09 -2.70 -1.51
C VAL A 104 1.34 -3.22 -0.84
N GLN A 105 2.36 -2.37 -0.75
CA GLN A 105 3.57 -2.61 0.02
C GLN A 105 3.81 -1.47 1.00
N VAL A 106 4.13 -1.79 2.24
CA VAL A 106 4.47 -0.83 3.29
C VAL A 106 5.99 -0.67 3.38
N LEU A 107 6.44 0.55 3.16
CA LEU A 107 7.82 1.01 3.31
C LEU A 107 7.95 1.78 4.62
N HIS A 108 8.44 1.11 5.65
CA HIS A 108 8.70 1.68 6.97
C HIS A 108 9.94 2.59 6.96
N LEU A 109 10.03 3.58 7.83
CA LEU A 109 11.26 4.39 7.95
C LEU A 109 12.50 3.49 8.15
N PRO A 110 13.63 3.77 7.48
CA PRO A 110 14.86 3.07 7.79
C PRO A 110 15.23 3.38 9.24
N GLU A 111 15.46 2.34 10.04
CA GLU A 111 15.88 2.49 11.42
C GLU A 111 17.17 3.32 11.46
N ARG A 112 17.20 4.38 12.29
CA ARG A 112 18.44 5.14 12.53
C ARG A 112 19.37 4.22 13.33
N ASP A 113 20.42 3.75 12.67
CA ASP A 113 21.62 3.10 13.21
C ASP A 113 21.41 1.95 14.21
N GLY A 114 21.79 0.74 13.77
CA GLY A 114 22.29 -0.31 14.68
C GLY A 114 21.52 -1.63 14.67
N ALA A 115 20.24 -1.62 14.31
CA ALA A 115 19.53 -2.87 14.05
C ALA A 115 19.76 -3.25 12.59
N LYS A 116 20.84 -4.00 12.35
CA LYS A 116 20.79 -4.97 11.25
C LYS A 116 19.54 -5.79 11.52
N VAL A 117 18.46 -5.54 10.80
CA VAL A 117 17.51 -6.61 10.51
C VAL A 117 18.35 -7.63 9.77
N SER A 118 18.97 -8.53 10.53
CA SER A 118 19.55 -9.74 9.98
C SER A 118 18.42 -10.32 9.15
N PRO A 119 18.63 -10.62 7.85
CA PRO A 119 17.69 -11.49 7.18
C PRO A 119 17.59 -12.69 8.10
N VAL A 120 16.37 -12.98 8.57
CA VAL A 120 16.06 -14.12 9.44
C VAL A 120 17.03 -15.22 9.06
N THR A 121 17.93 -15.56 9.97
CA THR A 121 18.99 -16.52 9.68
C THR A 121 18.30 -17.72 9.08
N ALA A 122 18.66 -18.04 7.83
CA ALA A 122 17.96 -18.98 6.96
C ALA A 122 17.89 -20.42 7.51
N GLU A 123 18.37 -20.63 8.73
CA GLU A 123 18.45 -21.86 9.50
C GLU A 123 17.13 -22.17 10.25
N ASP A 124 16.28 -21.18 10.55
CA ASP A 124 14.96 -21.39 11.18
C ASP A 124 13.75 -21.20 10.24
N CYS A 125 13.99 -20.91 8.95
CA CYS A 125 12.92 -20.74 7.97
C CYS A 125 12.45 -22.09 7.40
N SER A 126 11.14 -22.24 7.23
CA SER A 126 10.56 -23.37 6.50
C SER A 126 11.14 -23.48 5.09
N GLU A 127 11.15 -24.69 4.54
CA GLU A 127 11.61 -24.94 3.16
C GLU A 127 10.86 -24.07 2.14
N SER A 128 9.56 -23.84 2.33
CA SER A 128 8.73 -22.96 1.49
C SER A 128 9.28 -21.54 1.42
N ILE A 129 9.68 -20.97 2.55
CA ILE A 129 10.23 -19.62 2.64
C ILE A 129 11.60 -19.54 1.97
N ARG A 130 12.44 -20.57 2.15
CA ARG A 130 13.75 -20.65 1.48
C ARG A 130 13.61 -20.72 -0.03
N MET A 131 12.66 -21.51 -0.54
CA MET A 131 12.37 -21.58 -1.97
C MET A 131 11.89 -20.24 -2.53
N ALA A 132 10.97 -19.57 -1.83
CA ALA A 132 10.50 -18.24 -2.22
C ALA A 132 11.65 -17.22 -2.30
N TRP A 133 12.58 -17.25 -1.34
CA TRP A 133 13.78 -16.41 -1.36
C TRP A 133 14.70 -16.71 -2.55
N MET A 134 14.93 -18.00 -2.84
CA MET A 134 15.79 -18.41 -3.95
C MET A 134 15.25 -17.96 -5.30
N GLU A 135 13.93 -18.08 -5.52
CA GLU A 135 13.26 -17.63 -6.75
C GLU A 135 13.33 -16.10 -6.90
N SER A 136 13.21 -15.38 -5.78
CA SER A 136 13.10 -13.92 -5.76
C SER A 136 14.44 -13.19 -5.60
N ARG A 137 15.57 -13.91 -5.54
CA ARG A 137 16.91 -13.38 -5.16
C ARG A 137 17.46 -12.28 -6.07
N ASN A 138 17.05 -12.27 -7.33
CA ASN A 138 17.61 -11.36 -8.35
C ASN A 138 16.97 -9.98 -8.34
N LYS A 139 15.88 -9.80 -7.60
CA LYS A 139 15.04 -8.59 -7.61
C LYS A 139 14.80 -8.12 -6.19
N ASN A 140 14.82 -6.80 -6.01
CA ASN A 140 14.43 -6.23 -4.73
C ASN A 140 12.91 -6.25 -4.55
N VAL A 141 12.43 -6.04 -3.32
CA VAL A 141 11.01 -6.21 -3.00
C VAL A 141 10.10 -5.24 -3.79
N CYS A 142 10.55 -4.02 -4.06
CA CYS A 142 9.78 -3.04 -4.84
C CYS A 142 9.68 -3.44 -6.32
N GLU A 143 10.78 -3.92 -6.91
CA GLU A 143 10.78 -4.47 -8.28
C GLU A 143 9.78 -5.62 -8.40
N ARG A 144 9.75 -6.54 -7.42
CA ARG A 144 8.82 -7.69 -7.44
C ARG A 144 7.36 -7.26 -7.42
N MET A 145 6.99 -6.25 -6.62
CA MET A 145 5.62 -5.74 -6.61
C MET A 145 5.24 -5.11 -7.95
N VAL A 146 6.16 -4.38 -8.58
CA VAL A 146 5.89 -3.78 -9.88
C VAL A 146 5.79 -4.85 -10.97
N ASP A 147 6.69 -5.84 -11.00
CA ASP A 147 6.58 -6.98 -11.91
C ASP A 147 5.26 -7.74 -11.74
N PHE A 148 4.82 -7.93 -10.49
CA PHE A 148 3.53 -8.54 -10.18
C PHE A 148 2.38 -7.73 -10.79
N CYS A 149 2.34 -6.41 -10.58
CA CYS A 149 1.33 -5.54 -11.20
C CYS A 149 1.38 -5.61 -12.73
N THR A 150 2.57 -5.54 -13.32
CA THR A 150 2.77 -5.59 -14.77
C THR A 150 2.34 -6.93 -15.37
N SER A 151 2.53 -8.04 -14.64
CA SER A 151 2.06 -9.37 -15.07
C SER A 151 0.54 -9.50 -15.12
N ILE A 152 -0.17 -8.74 -14.28
CA ILE A 152 -1.64 -8.64 -14.32
C ILE A 152 -2.09 -7.70 -15.45
N GLY A 153 -1.31 -6.64 -15.69
CA GLY A 153 -1.56 -5.65 -16.73
C GLY A 153 -2.10 -4.33 -16.18
N LYS A 154 -2.72 -3.53 -17.06
CA LYS A 154 -3.07 -2.12 -16.77
C LYS A 154 -4.12 -1.93 -15.66
N ASP A 155 -4.85 -2.99 -15.32
CA ASP A 155 -5.86 -3.02 -14.26
C ASP A 155 -5.27 -3.33 -12.87
N CYS A 156 -3.95 -3.43 -12.74
CA CYS A 156 -3.27 -3.54 -11.47
C CYS A 156 -2.42 -2.31 -11.15
N TYR A 157 -2.60 -1.76 -9.95
CA TYR A 157 -1.84 -0.63 -9.44
C TYR A 157 -0.90 -1.11 -8.33
N ALA A 158 0.33 -0.64 -8.35
CA ALA A 158 1.25 -0.74 -7.22
C ALA A 158 1.04 0.49 -6.32
N LEU A 159 0.77 0.27 -5.04
CA LEU A 159 0.70 1.29 -4.01
C LEU A 159 1.81 1.05 -2.98
N PHE A 160 2.77 1.97 -2.95
CA PHE A 160 3.77 2.01 -1.89
C PHE A 160 3.27 2.92 -0.78
N LEU A 161 2.97 2.37 0.41
CA LEU A 161 2.62 3.12 1.60
C LEU A 161 3.87 3.44 2.42
N PHE A 162 3.96 4.64 2.94
CA PHE A 162 5.05 5.09 3.80
C PHE A 162 4.50 5.40 5.17
N PHE A 163 4.86 4.58 6.15
CA PHE A 163 4.53 4.82 7.55
C PHE A 163 5.60 5.73 8.15
N GLY A 164 5.32 7.04 8.06
CA GLY A 164 6.28 8.08 8.35
C GLY A 164 7.28 8.33 7.22
N ARG A 165 7.71 9.58 7.11
CA ARG A 165 8.81 10.05 6.24
C ARG A 165 9.87 10.75 7.09
N MET A 166 11.10 10.87 6.59
CA MET A 166 12.22 11.44 7.36
C MET A 166 11.94 12.86 7.86
N GLU A 167 11.22 13.65 7.07
CA GLU A 167 10.81 15.03 7.38
C GLU A 167 9.45 15.11 8.08
N ASP A 168 8.64 14.04 8.03
CA ASP A 168 7.29 13.99 8.57
C ASP A 168 6.96 12.55 9.01
N LYS A 169 7.43 12.19 10.20
CA LYS A 169 7.39 10.81 10.73
C LYS A 169 6.00 10.38 11.19
N GLU A 170 5.12 11.34 11.38
CA GLU A 170 3.82 11.15 12.03
C GLU A 170 2.73 10.85 11.00
N ASN A 171 2.94 11.24 9.74
CA ASN A 171 1.97 11.09 8.69
C ASN A 171 2.21 9.86 7.82
N ILE A 172 1.13 9.38 7.20
CA ILE A 172 1.15 8.25 6.29
C ILE A 172 0.97 8.76 4.87
N TYR A 173 1.90 8.38 4.01
CA TYR A 173 1.92 8.77 2.61
C TYR A 173 1.81 7.56 1.70
N GLY A 174 1.53 7.79 0.42
CA GLY A 174 1.74 6.74 -0.55
C GLY A 174 1.94 7.24 -1.97
N VAL A 175 2.47 6.35 -2.80
CA VAL A 175 2.62 6.54 -4.23
C VAL A 175 1.89 5.39 -4.92
N LEU A 176 0.83 5.71 -5.65
CA LEU A 176 0.07 4.77 -6.46
C LEU A 176 0.48 4.93 -7.92
N SER A 177 0.82 3.84 -8.61
CA SER A 177 0.98 3.87 -10.07
C SER A 177 0.70 2.52 -10.71
N ASN A 178 0.17 2.53 -11.93
CA ASN A 178 0.10 1.35 -12.81
C ASN A 178 1.15 1.39 -13.93
N ASN A 179 2.17 2.26 -13.80
CA ASN A 179 3.13 2.53 -14.86
C ASN A 179 4.54 2.80 -14.32
N PHE A 180 4.93 2.16 -13.21
CA PHE A 180 6.28 2.32 -12.67
C PHE A 180 7.36 1.88 -13.66
N ASP A 181 7.11 0.85 -14.46
CA ASP A 181 8.07 0.35 -15.47
C ASP A 181 8.42 1.39 -16.53
N ALA A 182 7.49 2.24 -16.95
CA ALA A 182 7.82 3.31 -17.90
C ALA A 182 8.45 4.53 -17.22
N ALA A 183 8.30 4.68 -15.90
CA ALA A 183 9.00 5.69 -15.11
C ALA A 183 10.48 5.31 -14.88
N ILE A 184 10.84 4.04 -15.09
CA ILE A 184 12.22 3.59 -15.19
C ILE A 184 12.81 4.05 -16.54
N GLY A 185 13.66 5.06 -16.53
CA GLY A 185 14.60 5.27 -17.64
C GLY A 185 15.57 4.07 -17.77
N LYS A 186 16.27 3.93 -18.90
CA LYS A 186 17.11 2.78 -19.29
C LYS A 186 18.16 2.25 -18.28
N SER A 187 18.32 2.82 -17.08
CA SER A 187 19.37 2.43 -16.11
C SER A 187 18.98 2.53 -14.62
N SER A 188 17.70 2.69 -14.27
CA SER A 188 17.28 2.89 -12.87
C SER A 188 16.61 1.64 -12.29
N LYS A 189 16.96 1.24 -11.06
CA LYS A 189 16.23 0.20 -10.32
C LYS A 189 15.01 0.83 -9.65
N ILE A 190 13.90 0.10 -9.57
CA ILE A 190 12.79 0.51 -8.70
C ILE A 190 13.18 0.13 -7.29
N ASP A 191 13.66 1.11 -6.54
CA ASP A 191 13.99 0.95 -5.13
C ASP A 191 13.25 2.01 -4.29
N ARG A 192 13.42 1.92 -2.97
CA ARG A 192 12.86 2.89 -2.03
C ARG A 192 13.19 4.33 -2.42
N THR A 193 14.44 4.62 -2.79
CA THR A 193 14.91 5.98 -3.11
C THR A 193 14.19 6.52 -4.34
N PHE A 194 14.01 5.68 -5.36
CA PHE A 194 13.23 6.00 -6.55
C PHE A 194 11.79 6.35 -6.20
N ILE A 195 11.12 5.53 -5.37
CA ILE A 195 9.73 5.82 -4.94
C ILE A 195 9.67 7.10 -4.10
N GLU A 196 10.62 7.33 -3.19
CA GLU A 196 10.65 8.53 -2.36
C GLU A 196 10.86 9.82 -3.18
N ASN A 197 11.52 9.74 -4.35
CA ASN A 197 11.71 10.89 -5.23
C ASN A 197 10.38 11.43 -5.79
N PHE A 198 9.32 10.63 -5.87
CA PHE A 198 7.99 11.12 -6.26
C PHE A 198 7.48 12.19 -5.28
N PHE A 199 7.91 12.22 -4.03
CA PHE A 199 7.48 13.25 -3.09
C PHE A 199 8.21 14.60 -3.25
N LYS A 200 9.42 14.62 -3.82
CA LYS A 200 10.31 15.81 -3.83
C LYS A 200 9.81 16.97 -4.71
N GLY A 201 8.83 16.73 -5.58
CA GLY A 201 8.27 17.75 -6.48
C GLY A 201 6.79 18.06 -6.27
N TRP A 202 6.11 17.34 -5.37
CA TRP A 202 4.65 17.43 -5.24
C TRP A 202 4.25 18.44 -4.17
N ARG A 203 3.46 19.44 -4.59
CA ARG A 203 2.91 20.48 -3.70
C ARG A 203 1.51 20.16 -3.19
N HIS A 204 0.80 19.30 -3.89
CA HIS A 204 -0.57 18.89 -3.58
C HIS A 204 -0.61 17.38 -3.45
N PHE A 205 -1.21 16.89 -2.37
CA PHE A 205 -1.39 15.47 -2.13
C PHE A 205 -2.85 15.12 -2.35
N HIS A 206 -3.09 13.98 -3.00
CA HIS A 206 -4.44 13.42 -3.07
C HIS A 206 -4.84 12.86 -1.71
N THR A 207 -6.14 12.87 -1.46
CA THR A 207 -6.78 12.18 -0.34
C THR A 207 -7.11 10.72 -0.70
N PRO A 208 -7.36 9.85 0.29
CA PRO A 208 -7.80 8.47 0.02
C PRO A 208 -9.08 8.42 -0.83
N SER A 209 -10.01 9.35 -0.61
CA SER A 209 -11.23 9.47 -1.41
C SER A 209 -10.95 9.78 -2.88
N GLU A 210 -10.04 10.72 -3.15
CA GLU A 210 -9.65 11.07 -4.53
C GLU A 210 -8.93 9.92 -5.21
N MET A 211 -8.07 9.21 -4.48
CA MET A 211 -7.40 8.00 -4.97
C MET A 211 -8.42 6.97 -5.43
N ILE A 212 -9.33 6.55 -4.55
CA ILE A 212 -10.33 5.52 -4.87
C ILE A 212 -11.27 6.00 -5.97
N ARG A 213 -11.73 7.25 -5.93
CA ARG A 213 -12.60 7.81 -6.99
C ARG A 213 -11.93 7.79 -8.36
N THR A 214 -10.63 8.13 -8.41
CA THR A 214 -9.86 8.14 -9.67
C THR A 214 -9.75 6.74 -10.24
N ILE A 215 -9.52 5.72 -9.40
CA ILE A 215 -9.46 4.33 -9.82
C ILE A 215 -10.84 3.86 -10.31
N PHE A 216 -11.92 4.14 -9.58
CA PHE A 216 -13.29 3.73 -9.93
C PHE A 216 -13.82 4.38 -11.22
N ALA A 217 -13.50 5.66 -11.44
CA ALA A 217 -13.96 6.41 -12.60
C ALA A 217 -13.21 6.05 -13.89
N ARG A 218 -12.12 5.28 -13.79
CA ARG A 218 -11.23 5.01 -14.90
C ARG A 218 -11.82 3.99 -15.86
N LYS A 219 -11.76 4.29 -17.16
CA LYS A 219 -12.27 3.44 -18.25
C LYS A 219 -11.17 2.87 -19.16
N THR A 220 -9.95 2.76 -18.62
CA THR A 220 -8.66 2.26 -19.18
C THR A 220 -8.10 2.98 -20.41
N ASP A 221 -6.83 3.41 -20.31
CA ASP A 221 -5.65 2.81 -20.99
C ASP A 221 -4.36 3.62 -20.72
N ASP A 222 -4.51 4.81 -20.13
CA ASP A 222 -3.43 5.75 -19.84
C ASP A 222 -2.55 5.31 -18.64
N PRO A 223 -1.37 5.90 -18.47
CA PRO A 223 -0.61 5.80 -17.22
C PRO A 223 -1.22 6.69 -16.13
N LEU A 224 -1.29 6.19 -14.89
CA LEU A 224 -1.68 6.98 -13.72
C LEU A 224 -0.58 6.92 -12.68
N THR A 225 -0.24 8.07 -12.12
CA THR A 225 0.57 8.15 -10.91
C THR A 225 -0.04 9.19 -9.97
N LEU A 226 -0.31 8.79 -8.74
CA LEU A 226 -0.86 9.65 -7.70
C LEU A 226 0.07 9.63 -6.49
N VAL A 227 0.27 10.80 -5.88
CA VAL A 227 0.91 10.93 -4.58
C VAL A 227 -0.16 11.30 -3.56
N ILE A 228 -0.27 10.49 -2.51
CA ILE A 228 -1.38 10.50 -1.55
C ILE A 228 -0.84 10.84 -0.16
N LYS A 229 -1.59 11.65 0.59
CA LYS A 229 -1.45 11.83 2.03
C LYS A 229 -2.71 11.24 2.67
N PHE A 230 -2.55 10.19 3.45
CA PHE A 230 -3.66 9.43 4.03
C PHE A 230 -4.16 10.03 5.34
N ILE A 231 -3.28 10.74 6.04
CA ILE A 231 -3.54 11.54 7.24
C ILE A 231 -2.54 12.69 7.27
#